data_AF-A0A358DLY2-F1
#
_entry.id   AF-A0A358DLY2-F1
#
_cell.length_a   1.000
_cell.length_b   1.000
_cell.length_c   1.000
_cell.angle_alpha   90.00
_cell.angle_beta   90.00
_cell.angle_gamma   90.00
#
_symmetry.space_group_name_H-M   'P 1'
#
loop_
_entity.id
_entity.type
_entity.pdbx_description
1 polymer ?
#
loop_
_entity_poly.entity_id
_entity_poly.type
_entity_poly.pdbx_seq_one_letter_code
_entity_poly.pdbx_strand_id
1 'polypeptide(L)' 'MLTETDKKPEALPREVSRLSRMLKVPWLGQTVASLAWITSVFSYGISQTGDWLQLVAACSWLIANIAAIAGPEAADTAP' A
#
# COMPACT_ATOMS: atom_id res chain seq x y z
N MET A 1 -28.42 -28.97 27.42
CA MET A 1 -27.03 -28.71 26.98
C MET A 1 -27.14 -27.94 25.69
N LEU A 2 -27.32 -26.61 25.79
CA LEU A 2 -27.55 -25.73 24.64
C LEU A 2 -26.20 -25.43 24.00
N THR A 3 -26.15 -25.68 22.71
CA THR A 3 -25.00 -25.55 21.80
C THR A 3 -24.28 -24.23 22.05
N GLU A 4 -23.01 -24.32 22.48
CA GLU A 4 -22.10 -23.19 22.42
C GLU A 4 -22.07 -22.73 20.97
N THR A 5 -22.72 -21.58 20.74
CA THR A 5 -22.76 -20.95 19.44
C THR A 5 -21.33 -20.53 19.15
N ASP A 6 -20.67 -21.26 18.26
CA ASP A 6 -19.40 -20.91 17.63
C ASP A 6 -19.57 -19.52 17.01
N LYS A 7 -19.27 -18.50 17.82
CA LYS A 7 -19.37 -17.11 17.40
C LYS A 7 -18.11 -16.83 16.59
N LYS A 8 -18.15 -17.20 15.31
CA LYS A 8 -17.15 -16.81 14.31
C LYS A 8 -16.87 -15.32 14.49
N PRO A 9 -15.60 -14.92 14.72
CA PRO A 9 -15.28 -13.53 15.01
C PRO A 9 -15.82 -12.68 13.86
N GLU A 10 -16.73 -11.79 14.19
CA GLU A 10 -17.45 -10.93 13.25
C GLU A 10 -16.39 -10.12 12.49
N ALA A 11 -16.15 -10.50 11.23
CA ALA A 11 -15.12 -9.89 10.41
C ALA A 11 -15.49 -8.42 10.22
N LEU A 12 -14.71 -7.50 10.80
CA LEU A 12 -14.88 -6.07 10.63
C LEU A 12 -14.99 -5.74 9.13
N PRO A 13 -15.88 -4.80 8.73
CA PRO A 13 -16.06 -4.44 7.33
C PRO A 13 -14.71 -4.12 6.69
N ARG A 14 -14.40 -4.77 5.56
CA ARG A 14 -13.08 -4.76 4.89
C ARG A 14 -12.49 -3.37 4.68
N GLU A 15 -13.33 -2.35 4.50
CA GLU A 15 -12.90 -0.97 4.38
C GLU A 15 -12.16 -0.48 5.63
N VAL A 16 -12.64 -0.84 6.82
CA VAL A 16 -11.99 -0.49 8.10
C VAL A 16 -10.61 -1.14 8.20
N SER A 17 -10.44 -2.37 7.68
CA SER A 17 -9.15 -3.07 7.64
C SER A 17 -8.15 -2.40 6.69
N ARG A 18 -8.60 -1.96 5.51
CA ARG A 18 -7.77 -1.22 4.54
C ARG A 18 -7.37 0.17 5.07
N LEU A 19 -8.31 0.92 5.63
CA LEU A 19 -8.05 2.23 6.25
C LEU A 19 -7.08 2.10 7.43
N SER A 20 -7.25 1.08 8.28
CA SER A 20 -6.32 0.79 9.37
C SER A 20 -4.91 0.47 8.88
N ARG A 21 -4.78 -0.14 7.69
CA ARG A 21 -3.50 -0.43 7.05
C ARG A 21 -2.88 0.82 6.43
N MET A 22 -3.69 1.73 5.89
CA MET A 22 -3.25 3.03 5.37
C MET A 22 -2.80 3.98 6.50
N LEU A 23 -3.42 3.91 7.67
CA LEU A 23 -3.05 4.71 8.86
C LEU A 23 -1.81 4.18 9.59
N LYS A 24 -1.27 3.01 9.20
CA LYS A 24 -0.02 2.52 9.77
C LYS A 24 1.11 3.46 9.36
N VAL A 25 1.74 4.05 10.38
CA VAL A 25 2.96 4.86 10.29
C VAL A 25 3.99 4.31 9.28
N PRO A 26 4.33 3.00 9.24
CA PRO A 26 5.27 2.48 8.26
C PRO A 26 4.81 2.60 6.80
N TRP A 27 3.51 2.54 6.52
CA TRP A 27 2.99 2.72 5.17
C TRP A 27 3.03 4.19 4.76
N LEU A 28 2.55 5.09 5.63
CA LEU A 28 2.59 6.54 5.38
C LEU A 28 4.02 7.05 5.21
N GLY A 29 4.94 6.59 6.06
CA GLY A 29 6.36 6.96 5.98
C GLY A 29 7.00 6.56 4.65
N GLN A 30 6.73 5.35 4.14
CA GLN A 30 7.27 4.91 2.85
C GLN A 30 6.65 5.70 1.68
N THR A 31 5.36 6.04 1.74
CA THR A 31 4.69 6.87 0.75
C THR A 31 5.26 8.29 0.72
N VAL A 32 5.43 8.92 1.90
CA VAL A 32 6.02 10.26 2.02
C VAL A 32 7.48 10.26 1.57
N ALA A 33 8.26 9.24 1.94
CA ALA A 33 9.65 9.11 1.51
C ALA A 33 9.77 8.99 -0.02
N SER A 34 8.91 8.19 -0.66
CA SER A 34 8.87 8.07 -2.12
C SER A 34 8.49 9.39 -2.79
N LEU A 35 7.51 10.12 -2.27
CA LEU A 35 7.15 11.45 -2.78
C LEU A 35 8.29 12.45 -2.61
N ALA A 36 8.94 12.49 -1.45
CA ALA A 36 10.10 13.34 -1.20
C ALA A 36 11.25 13.04 -2.18
N TRP A 37 11.47 11.77 -2.50
CA TRP A 37 12.46 11.37 -3.50
C TRP A 37 12.09 11.89 -4.89
N ILE A 38 10.84 11.68 -5.33
CA ILE A 38 10.36 12.19 -6.62
C ILE A 38 10.53 13.71 -6.71
N THR A 39 10.08 14.44 -5.68
CA THR A 39 10.22 15.91 -5.63
C THR A 39 11.67 16.35 -5.63
N SER A 40 12.57 15.62 -4.97
CA SER A 40 14.02 15.89 -5.01
C SER A 40 14.56 15.83 -6.44
N VAL A 41 14.23 14.79 -7.21
CA VAL A 41 14.65 14.64 -8.61
C VAL A 41 14.20 15.82 -9.48
N PHE A 42 12.98 16.32 -9.26
CA PHE A 42 12.53 17.53 -9.94
C PHE A 42 13.21 18.81 -9.42
N SER A 43 13.52 18.89 -8.14
CA SER A 43 14.11 20.08 -7.51
C SER A 43 15.57 20.30 -7.89
N TYR A 44 16.39 19.25 -8.01
CA TYR A 44 17.77 19.38 -8.49
C TYR A 44 17.86 19.33 -10.03
N GLY A 45 16.79 18.91 -10.70
CA GLY A 45 16.66 18.89 -12.15
C GLY A 45 17.05 17.56 -12.79
N ILE A 46 16.41 17.24 -13.90
CA ILE A 46 16.66 16.01 -14.67
C ILE A 46 17.69 16.33 -15.76
N SER A 47 18.93 15.88 -15.56
CA SER A 47 20.06 16.21 -16.44
C SER A 47 20.70 14.99 -17.10
N GLN A 48 20.61 13.82 -16.47
CA GLN A 48 21.20 12.59 -16.98
C GLN A 48 20.16 11.47 -17.12
N THR A 49 20.49 10.47 -17.94
CA THR A 49 19.71 9.22 -18.05
C THR A 49 19.49 8.56 -16.68
N GLY A 50 20.45 8.70 -15.75
CA GLY A 50 20.34 8.22 -14.38
C GLY A 50 19.19 8.85 -13.59
N ASP A 51 18.87 10.13 -13.84
CA ASP A 51 17.77 10.82 -13.16
C ASP A 51 16.41 10.26 -13.60
N TRP A 52 16.28 9.92 -14.88
CA TRP A 52 15.10 9.25 -15.41
C TRP A 52 14.91 7.86 -14.79
N LEU A 53 15.99 7.08 -14.65
CA LEU A 53 15.96 5.79 -13.97
C LEU A 53 15.55 5.93 -12.50
N GLN A 54 16.08 6.92 -11.78
CA GLN A 54 15.70 7.20 -10.39
C GLN A 54 14.23 7.61 -10.26
N LEU A 55 13.74 8.45 -11.16
CA LEU A 55 12.33 8.86 -11.18
C LEU A 55 11.41 7.66 -11.41
N VAL A 56 11.74 6.80 -12.38
CA VAL A 56 10.97 5.58 -12.66
C VAL A 56 11.00 4.63 -11.46
N ALA A 57 12.14 4.46 -10.81
CA ALA A 57 12.28 3.62 -9.62
C ALA A 57 11.43 4.18 -8.45
N ALA A 58 11.49 5.48 -8.20
CA ALA A 58 10.71 6.12 -7.15
C ALA A 58 9.20 6.04 -7.42
N CYS A 59 8.77 6.23 -8.66
CA CYS A 59 7.38 6.04 -9.09
C CYS A 59 6.93 4.58 -8.94
N SER A 60 7.78 3.62 -9.31
CA SER A 60 7.49 2.18 -9.16
C SER A 60 7.32 1.80 -7.70
N TRP A 61 8.13 2.40 -6.81
CA TRP A 61 7.98 2.23 -5.37
C TRP A 61 6.66 2.83 -4.86
N LEU A 62 6.28 4.03 -5.30
CA LEU A 62 4.99 4.62 -4.95
C LEU A 62 3.82 3.71 -5.34
N ILE A 63 3.85 3.17 -6.57
CA ILE A 63 2.84 2.23 -7.07
C ILE A 63 2.82 0.95 -6.24
N ALA A 64 3.98 0.38 -5.89
CA ALA A 64 4.06 -0.81 -5.05
C ALA A 64 3.47 -0.57 -3.64
N ASN A 65 3.74 0.60 -3.03
CA ASN A 65 3.14 0.98 -1.76
C ASN A 65 1.61 1.09 -1.88
N ILE A 66 1.09 1.67 -2.95
CA ILE A 66 -0.37 1.75 -3.21
C ILE A 66 -0.95 0.35 -3.47
N ALA A 67 -0.25 -0.53 -4.20
CA ALA A 67 -0.71 -1.89 -4.44
C ALA A 67 -0.77 -2.72 -3.14
N ALA A 68 0.12 -2.46 -2.17
CA ALA A 68 0.15 -3.15 -0.89
C ALA A 68 -1.10 -2.93 -0.01
N ILE A 69 -1.89 -1.88 -0.28
CA ILE A 69 -3.21 -1.65 0.35
C ILE A 69 -4.37 -2.15 -0.50
N ALA A 70 -4.16 -2.38 -1.80
CA ALA A 70 -5.16 -2.79 -2.78
C ALA A 70 -5.30 -4.32 -2.95
N GLY A 71 -4.54 -5.13 -2.20
CA GLY A 71 -4.41 -6.58 -2.40
C GLY A 71 -5.72 -7.33 -2.71
N PRO A 72 -5.70 -8.27 -3.69
CA PRO A 72 -6.88 -8.98 -4.17
C PRO A 72 -7.41 -9.99 -3.15
N GLU A 73 -8.73 -10.03 -3.00
CA GLU A 73 -9.43 -11.28 -2.70
C GLU A 73 -9.71 -11.94 -4.06
N ALA A 74 -8.83 -12.85 -4.48
CA ALA A 74 -9.00 -13.63 -5.71
C ALA A 74 -8.24 -14.96 -5.58
N ALA A 75 -8.65 -15.80 -4.63
CA ALA A 75 -8.36 -17.23 -4.61
C ALA A 75 -9.34 -18.02 -3.73
N ASP A 76 -10.56 -17.51 -3.50
CA ASP A 76 -11.59 -18.26 -2.77
C ASP A 76 -12.96 -18.08 -3.41
N THR A 77 -13.01 -18.29 -4.72
CA THR A 77 -14.26 -18.57 -5.44
C THR A 77 -14.04 -19.76 -6.37
N ALA A 78 -14.16 -20.96 -5.82
CA ALA A 78 -14.91 -22.05 -6.45
C ALA A 78 -15.21 -23.14 -5.38
N PRO A 79 -16.42 -23.73 -5.42
CA PRO A 79 -16.97 -24.62 -4.40
C PRO A 79 -16.27 -25.97 -4.24
#